data_AF-A0A0V7Z8W8-F1
#
_entry.id   AF-A0A0V7Z8W8-F1
#
_cell.length_a   1.000
_cell.length_b   1.000
_cell.length_c   1.000
_cell.angle_alpha   90.00
_cell.angle_beta   90.00
_cell.angle_gamma   90.00
#
_symmetry.space_group_name_H-M   'P 1'
#
loop_
_entity.id
_entity.type
_entity.pdbx_description
1 polymer ?
#
loop_
_entity_poly.entity_id
_entity_poly.type
_entity_poly.pdbx_seq_one_letter_code
_entity_poly.pdbx_strand_id
1 'polypeptide(L)'
;MTKLFALVPPLVLLTLSAADPARAASFACDKAGTPDETAICAHLPLNDMDVEMATRFAILKDVLPMGGQTKLRDDQETWLKERHACGADLACLRGLYETRLKVLRGVLAEFAKQGPQ
;
A
#
# COMPACT_ATOMS: atom_id res chain seq x y z
N MET A 1 -18.08 -64.57 -26.05
CA MET A 1 -18.48 -63.17 -25.81
C MET A 1 -17.69 -62.64 -24.63
N THR A 2 -16.57 -61.94 -24.86
CA THR A 2 -15.81 -61.31 -23.77
C THR A 2 -15.42 -59.93 -24.25
N LYS A 3 -16.17 -58.91 -23.81
CA LYS A 3 -15.89 -57.50 -24.10
C LYS A 3 -14.70 -57.07 -23.25
N LEU A 4 -13.60 -56.66 -23.89
CA LEU A 4 -12.53 -55.93 -23.20
C LEU A 4 -13.07 -54.54 -22.84
N PHE A 5 -13.21 -54.28 -21.54
CA PHE A 5 -13.37 -52.92 -21.04
C PHE A 5 -12.01 -52.22 -21.07
N ALA A 6 -11.84 -51.29 -22.00
CA ALA A 6 -10.69 -50.40 -22.02
C ALA A 6 -10.77 -49.45 -20.82
N LEU A 7 -9.80 -49.55 -19.90
CA LEU A 7 -9.63 -48.64 -18.78
C LEU A 7 -9.00 -47.35 -19.32
N VAL A 8 -9.81 -46.30 -19.49
CA VAL A 8 -9.30 -44.94 -19.77
C VAL A 8 -8.99 -44.29 -18.42
N PRO A 9 -7.72 -43.95 -18.12
CA PRO A 9 -7.38 -43.29 -16.86
C PRO A 9 -7.95 -41.87 -16.84
N PRO A 10 -8.49 -41.39 -15.71
CA PRO A 10 -9.00 -40.03 -15.60
C PRO A 10 -7.83 -39.06 -15.67
N LEU A 11 -7.81 -38.21 -16.70
CA LEU A 11 -6.88 -37.10 -16.82
C LEU A 11 -7.26 -36.06 -15.74
N VAL A 12 -6.58 -36.12 -14.60
CA VAL A 12 -6.73 -35.15 -13.52
C VAL A 12 -6.21 -33.81 -14.02
N LEU A 13 -7.12 -32.91 -14.36
CA LEU A 13 -6.80 -31.54 -14.74
C LEU A 13 -6.36 -30.79 -13.48
N LEU A 14 -5.05 -30.67 -13.28
CA LEU A 14 -4.47 -29.85 -12.22
C LEU A 14 -4.82 -28.39 -12.50
N THR A 15 -5.85 -27.86 -11.84
CA THR A 15 -6.13 -26.42 -11.85
C THR A 15 -5.02 -25.74 -11.07
N LEU A 16 -4.04 -25.17 -11.77
CA LEU A 16 -3.11 -24.19 -11.19
C LEU A 16 -3.94 -22.98 -10.76
N SER A 17 -4.30 -22.91 -9.48
CA SER A 17 -4.76 -21.68 -8.87
C SER A 17 -3.61 -20.69 -8.94
N ALA A 18 -3.65 -19.74 -9.86
CA ALA A 18 -2.78 -18.59 -9.83
C ALA A 18 -3.09 -17.85 -8.51
N ALA A 19 -2.20 -17.96 -7.53
CA ALA A 19 -2.27 -17.10 -6.37
C ALA A 19 -2.02 -15.68 -6.90
N ASP A 20 -3.05 -14.83 -6.87
CA ASP A 20 -2.85 -13.40 -7.06
C ASP A 20 -1.77 -12.97 -6.06
N PRO A 21 -0.68 -12.31 -6.51
CA PRO A 21 0.31 -11.81 -5.58
C PRO A 21 -0.44 -10.94 -4.58
N ALA A 22 -0.31 -11.26 -3.29
CA ALA A 22 -0.90 -10.48 -2.23
C ALA A 22 -0.35 -9.06 -2.31
N ARG A 23 -1.06 -8.17 -3.01
CA ARG A 23 -0.75 -6.75 -3.07
C ARG A 23 -1.24 -6.19 -1.75
N ALA A 24 -0.36 -6.03 -0.78
CA ALA A 24 -0.67 -5.31 0.44
C ALA A 24 -0.19 -3.87 0.24
N ALA A 25 -1.06 -2.88 0.45
CA ALA A 25 -0.65 -1.50 0.59
C ALA A 25 -0.25 -1.28 2.07
N SER A 26 -0.35 -0.06 2.58
CA SER A 26 -0.33 0.16 4.04
C SER A 26 -1.54 -0.45 4.78
N PHE A 27 -2.49 -0.99 4.02
CA PHE A 27 -3.68 -1.71 4.46
C PHE A 27 -3.89 -2.98 3.61
N ALA A 28 -4.80 -3.84 4.07
CA ALA A 28 -5.13 -5.09 3.40
C ALA A 28 -6.00 -4.80 2.16
N CYS A 29 -5.49 -5.07 0.95
CA CYS A 29 -6.17 -4.70 -0.29
C CYS A 29 -7.45 -5.49 -0.58
N ASP A 30 -7.60 -6.67 0.02
CA ASP A 30 -8.86 -7.43 0.05
C ASP A 30 -9.96 -6.72 0.84
N LYS A 31 -9.60 -5.73 1.67
CA LYS A 31 -10.51 -4.88 2.44
C LYS A 31 -10.62 -3.45 1.92
N ALA A 32 -10.04 -3.14 0.77
CA ALA A 32 -10.14 -1.82 0.14
C ALA A 32 -11.62 -1.47 -0.08
N GLY A 33 -12.09 -0.40 0.56
CA GLY A 33 -13.51 -0.02 0.56
C GLY A 33 -13.82 1.21 -0.28
N THR A 34 -12.79 1.98 -0.65
CA THR A 34 -12.95 3.26 -1.34
C THR A 34 -12.28 3.27 -2.72
N PRO A 35 -12.66 4.20 -3.62
CA PRO A 35 -12.07 4.27 -4.95
C PRO A 35 -10.56 4.54 -4.93
N ASP A 36 -10.08 5.39 -4.02
CA ASP A 36 -8.65 5.66 -3.84
C ASP A 36 -7.90 4.41 -3.36
N GLU A 37 -8.42 3.69 -2.39
CA GLU A 37 -7.82 2.45 -1.89
C GLU A 37 -7.76 1.37 -2.97
N THR A 38 -8.84 1.23 -3.75
CA THR A 38 -8.90 0.26 -4.85
C THR A 38 -7.84 0.59 -5.91
N ALA A 39 -7.71 1.87 -6.28
CA ALA A 39 -6.71 2.32 -7.24
C ALA A 39 -5.27 2.11 -6.75
N ILE A 40 -4.99 2.38 -5.47
CA ILE A 40 -3.69 2.11 -4.83
C ILE A 40 -3.37 0.62 -4.90
N CYS A 41 -4.33 -0.25 -4.57
CA CYS A 41 -4.15 -1.69 -4.60
C CYS A 41 -3.97 -2.26 -6.01
N ALA A 42 -4.64 -1.69 -7.01
CA ALA A 42 -4.56 -2.14 -8.40
C ALA A 42 -3.28 -1.68 -9.12
N HIS A 43 -2.63 -0.62 -8.65
CA HIS A 43 -1.50 0.02 -9.34
C HIS A 43 -0.20 -0.08 -8.52
N LEU A 44 0.70 -0.98 -8.91
CA LEU A 44 1.92 -1.31 -8.15
C LEU A 44 2.77 -0.08 -7.74
N PRO A 45 3.05 0.90 -8.62
CA PRO A 45 3.77 2.11 -8.19
C PRO A 45 3.05 2.93 -7.10
N LEU A 46 1.71 2.95 -7.07
CA LEU A 46 0.98 3.64 -6.00
C LEU A 46 0.98 2.83 -4.71
N ASN A 47 0.88 1.50 -4.82
CA ASN A 47 1.04 0.58 -3.71
C ASN A 47 2.40 0.77 -3.01
N ASP A 48 3.50 0.81 -3.77
CA ASP A 48 4.85 1.02 -3.24
C ASP A 48 4.97 2.39 -2.53
N MET A 49 4.40 3.44 -3.13
CA MET A 49 4.35 4.77 -2.51
C MET A 49 3.56 4.78 -1.20
N ASP A 50 2.47 4.02 -1.12
CA ASP A 50 1.65 3.91 0.09
C ASP A 50 2.38 3.19 1.22
N VAL A 51 3.05 2.09 0.91
CA VAL A 51 3.90 1.35 1.86
C VAL A 51 5.03 2.24 2.37
N GLU A 52 5.72 2.97 1.49
CA GLU A 52 6.78 3.90 1.89
C GLU A 52 6.25 5.02 2.78
N MET A 53 5.11 5.62 2.41
CA MET A 53 4.50 6.72 3.14
C MET A 53 4.14 6.29 4.57
N ALA A 54 3.46 5.15 4.72
CA ALA A 54 3.08 4.62 6.02
C ALA A 54 4.31 4.25 6.88
N THR A 55 5.33 3.64 6.28
CA THR A 55 6.57 3.28 6.97
C THR A 55 7.26 4.52 7.53
N ARG A 56 7.40 5.58 6.73
CA ARG A 56 8.04 6.83 7.17
C ARG A 56 7.23 7.54 8.23
N PHE A 57 5.91 7.59 8.08
CA PHE A 57 5.02 8.16 9.09
C PHE A 57 5.19 7.43 10.42
N ALA A 58 5.22 6.10 10.42
CA ALA A 58 5.43 5.29 11.63
C ALA A 58 6.78 5.61 12.31
N ILE A 59 7.87 5.63 11.54
CA ILE A 59 9.20 6.01 12.07
C ILE A 59 9.15 7.40 12.69
N LEU A 60 8.62 8.39 11.98
CA LEU A 60 8.58 9.79 12.45
C LEU A 60 7.71 9.96 13.70
N LYS A 61 6.61 9.21 13.80
CA LYS A 61 5.76 9.20 14.98
C LYS A 61 6.55 8.75 16.22
N ASP A 62 7.47 7.81 16.06
CA ASP A 62 8.23 7.23 17.18
C ASP A 62 9.45 8.08 17.56
N VAL A 63 10.05 8.82 16.61
CA VAL A 63 11.30 9.56 16.85
C VAL A 63 11.12 11.06 17.09
N LEU A 64 10.01 11.67 16.67
CA LEU A 64 9.79 13.10 16.89
C LEU A 64 9.40 13.40 18.36
N PRO A 65 9.78 14.56 18.92
CA PRO A 65 9.25 15.02 20.20
C PRO A 65 7.74 15.24 20.14
N MET A 66 7.05 15.22 21.30
CA MET A 66 5.58 15.30 21.38
C MET A 66 4.93 16.44 20.58
N GLY A 67 5.54 17.64 20.53
CA GLY A 67 5.05 18.75 19.72
C GLY A 67 5.10 18.46 18.21
N GLY A 68 6.17 17.81 17.75
CA GLY A 68 6.31 17.35 16.36
C GLY A 68 5.35 16.20 16.02
N GLN A 69 5.10 15.28 16.96
CA GLN A 69 4.16 14.17 16.76
C GLN A 69 2.73 14.65 16.53
N THR A 70 2.27 15.64 17.31
CA THR A 70 0.93 16.23 17.15
C THR A 70 0.75 16.80 15.74
N LYS A 71 1.69 17.65 15.30
CA LYS A 71 1.65 18.23 13.96
C LYS A 71 1.72 17.15 12.86
N LEU A 72 2.60 16.16 13.02
CA LEU A 72 2.74 15.05 12.06
C LEU A 72 1.42 14.31 11.85
N ARG A 73 0.69 14.01 12.94
CA ARG A 73 -0.61 13.34 12.90
C ARG A 73 -1.67 14.22 12.24
N ASP A 74 -1.79 15.48 12.63
CA ASP A 74 -2.82 16.38 12.09
C ASP A 74 -2.63 16.61 10.58
N ASP A 75 -1.37 16.77 10.14
CA ASP A 75 -1.02 16.86 8.72
C ASP A 75 -1.34 15.55 7.98
N GLN A 76 -1.16 14.39 8.62
CA GLN A 76 -1.46 13.08 8.02
C GLN A 76 -2.96 12.84 7.87
N GLU A 77 -3.76 13.21 8.87
CA GLU A 77 -5.22 13.13 8.81
C GLU A 77 -5.79 14.04 7.71
N THR A 78 -5.21 15.21 7.53
CA THR A 78 -5.55 16.12 6.42
C THR A 78 -5.20 15.48 5.07
N TRP A 79 -3.98 14.97 4.93
CA TRP A 79 -3.54 14.29 3.71
C TRP A 79 -4.41 13.07 3.35
N LEU A 80 -4.89 12.30 4.33
CA LEU A 80 -5.80 11.17 4.07
C LEU A 80 -7.14 11.63 3.47
N LYS A 81 -7.67 12.78 3.90
CA LYS A 81 -8.88 13.38 3.32
C LYS A 81 -8.64 13.83 1.87
N GLU A 82 -7.47 14.44 1.60
CA GLU A 82 -7.07 14.84 0.25
C GLU A 82 -6.91 13.61 -0.67
N ARG A 83 -6.25 12.55 -0.19
CA ARG A 83 -6.10 11.28 -0.92
C ARG A 83 -7.46 10.69 -1.26
N HIS A 84 -8.38 10.68 -0.29
CA HIS A 84 -9.74 10.19 -0.52
C HIS A 84 -10.49 11.01 -1.57
N ALA A 85 -10.31 12.34 -1.57
CA ALA A 85 -10.91 13.23 -2.55
C ALA A 85 -10.42 13.01 -3.99
N CYS A 86 -9.24 12.44 -4.21
CA CYS A 86 -8.78 12.04 -5.54
C CYS A 86 -9.62 10.90 -6.16
N GLY A 87 -10.31 10.10 -5.33
CA GLY A 87 -10.94 8.86 -5.79
C GLY A 87 -9.94 7.97 -6.53
N ALA A 88 -10.34 7.43 -7.68
CA ALA A 88 -9.48 6.55 -8.50
C ALA A 88 -8.54 7.29 -9.48
N ASP A 89 -8.43 8.61 -9.42
CA ASP A 89 -7.55 9.37 -10.33
C ASP A 89 -6.06 9.11 -10.01
N LEU A 90 -5.41 8.33 -10.86
CA LEU A 90 -4.01 7.94 -10.70
C LEU A 90 -3.04 9.12 -10.71
N ALA A 91 -3.31 10.17 -11.51
CA ALA A 91 -2.44 11.34 -11.58
C ALA A 91 -2.55 12.18 -10.31
N CYS A 92 -3.78 12.37 -9.81
CA CYS A 92 -4.04 13.02 -8.53
C CYS A 92 -3.36 12.29 -7.36
N LEU A 93 -3.59 10.97 -7.27
CA LEU A 93 -2.98 10.13 -6.22
C LEU A 93 -1.45 10.20 -6.27
N ARG A 94 -0.85 10.06 -7.47
CA ARG A 94 0.60 10.13 -7.63
C ARG A 94 1.16 11.46 -7.15
N GLY A 95 0.54 12.58 -7.54
CA GLY A 95 0.96 13.91 -7.12
C GLY A 95 0.88 14.12 -5.60
N LEU A 96 -0.19 13.62 -4.96
CA LEU A 96 -0.33 13.67 -3.50
C LEU A 96 0.72 12.82 -2.78
N TYR A 97 0.99 11.60 -3.26
CA TYR A 97 2.05 10.76 -2.69
C TYR A 97 3.43 11.37 -2.85
N GLU A 98 3.79 11.85 -4.05
CA GLU A 98 5.08 12.50 -4.31
C GLU A 98 5.31 13.69 -3.36
N THR A 99 4.28 14.52 -3.19
CA THR A 99 4.34 15.68 -2.29
C THR A 99 4.52 15.26 -0.84
N ARG A 100 3.71 14.31 -0.35
CA ARG A 100 3.78 13.84 1.04
C ARG A 100 5.09 13.14 1.35
N LEU A 101 5.53 12.25 0.45
CA LEU A 101 6.80 11.54 0.60
C LEU A 101 7.99 12.49 0.62
N LYS A 102 7.98 13.55 -0.20
CA LYS A 102 9.02 14.59 -0.15
C LYS A 102 9.12 15.23 1.24
N VAL A 103 7.98 15.56 1.84
CA VAL A 103 7.93 16.13 3.20
C VAL A 103 8.48 15.13 4.23
N LEU A 104 7.95 13.90 4.27
CA LEU A 104 8.36 12.90 5.28
C LEU A 104 9.83 12.50 5.13
N ARG A 105 10.34 12.36 3.90
CA ARG A 105 11.77 12.13 3.63
C ARG A 105 12.63 13.28 4.16
N GLY A 106 12.19 14.53 3.94
CA GLY A 106 12.88 15.72 4.43
C GLY A 106 12.95 15.75 5.95
N VAL A 107 11.82 15.56 6.65
CA VAL A 107 11.78 15.54 8.11
C VAL A 107 12.68 14.45 8.67
N LEU A 108 12.62 13.24 8.10
CA LEU A 108 13.45 12.13 8.56
C LEU A 108 14.94 12.38 8.31
N ALA A 109 15.31 13.00 7.19
CA ALA A 109 16.69 13.37 6.89
C ALA A 109 17.21 14.43 7.88
N GLU A 110 16.39 15.41 8.25
CA GLU A 110 16.78 16.41 9.26
C GLU A 110 16.94 15.79 10.65
N PHE A 111 16.04 14.89 11.05
CA PHE A 111 16.20 14.15 12.30
C PHE A 111 17.47 13.29 12.31
N ALA A 112 17.75 12.57 11.22
CA ALA A 112 18.94 11.72 11.11
C ALA A 112 20.26 12.51 11.25
N LYS A 113 20.29 13.79 10.84
CA LYS A 113 21.46 14.67 11.02
C LYS A 113 21.68 15.10 12.47
N GLN A 114 20.62 15.17 13.28
CA GLN A 114 20.68 15.63 14.66
C GLN A 114 21.26 14.57 15.62
N GLY A 115 21.27 13.30 15.19
CA GLY A 115 21.72 12.16 16.01
C GLY A 115 20.63 11.67 16.97
N PRO A 116 20.80 10.47 17.57
CA PRO A 116 19.91 10.00 18.63
C PRO A 116 19.95 10.98 19.81
N GLN A 117 18.77 11.38 20.28
CA GLN A 117 18.60 12.19 21.49
C GLN A 117 18.95 11.36 22.73
#